data_AF-A0A365Y3J0-F1
#
_entry.id   AF-A0A365Y3J0-F1
#
_cell.length_a   1.000
_cell.length_b   1.000
_cell.length_c   1.000
_cell.angle_alpha   90.00
_cell.angle_beta   90.00
_cell.angle_gamma   90.00
#
_symmetry.space_group_name_H-M   'P 1'
#
loop_
_entity.id
_entity.type
_entity.pdbx_description
1 polymer ?
#
loop_
_entity_poly.entity_id
_entity_poly.type
_entity_poly.pdbx_seq_one_letter_code
_entity_poly.pdbx_strand_id
1 'polypeptide(L)'
;MKRMLLGSFVLILFSTAILLFQISCKKSADAEPGSNTGGNGSNGSNGSAYTLPPATATTLGGVIVGNGLSVSPTGVLSVNGAGGAATQLNKLAFIKYTPETGEEIWLVNYDGTGQKKVNITLGADQSIINDVRLSPDGKKVFFVVETLYPATPGRRKHDIYGCDVDGSNLKKVYDLPAGNGPSIDLGGAY
;
A
#
# COMPACT_ATOMS: atom_id res chain seq x y z
N MET A 1 -54.68 11.72 25.70
CA MET A 1 -54.53 11.18 24.33
C MET A 1 -53.71 12.07 23.39
N LYS A 2 -53.89 13.40 23.36
CA LYS A 2 -53.13 14.30 22.44
C LYS A 2 -51.59 14.27 22.59
N ARG A 3 -51.06 14.06 23.81
CA ARG A 3 -49.60 14.02 24.06
C ARG A 3 -48.91 12.74 23.59
N MET A 4 -49.62 11.61 23.55
CA MET A 4 -49.06 10.35 23.01
C MET A 4 -49.08 10.32 21.48
N LEU A 5 -50.04 11.02 20.87
CA LEU A 5 -50.14 11.17 19.41
C LEU A 5 -49.00 12.02 18.83
N LEU A 6 -48.53 13.03 19.58
CA LEU A 6 -47.44 13.92 19.16
C LEU A 6 -46.09 13.20 19.10
N GLY A 7 -45.80 12.31 20.06
CA GLY A 7 -44.56 11.52 20.07
C GLY A 7 -44.46 10.55 18.90
N SER A 8 -45.57 9.89 18.55
CA SER A 8 -45.60 8.97 17.41
C SER A 8 -45.38 9.69 16.08
N PHE A 9 -45.89 10.93 15.94
CA PHE A 9 -45.72 11.73 14.74
C PHE A 9 -44.26 12.18 14.55
N VAL A 10 -43.57 12.53 15.65
CA VAL A 10 -42.14 12.88 15.63
C VAL A 10 -41.29 11.66 15.25
N LEU A 11 -41.60 10.48 15.77
CA LEU A 11 -40.86 9.25 15.42
C LEU A 11 -41.04 8.89 13.94
N ILE A 12 -42.25 9.04 13.41
CA ILE A 12 -42.54 8.80 11.99
C ILE A 12 -41.75 9.77 11.11
N LEU A 13 -41.77 11.06 11.43
CA LEU A 13 -41.02 12.08 10.70
C LEU A 13 -39.50 11.80 10.73
N PHE A 14 -38.97 11.44 11.89
CA PHE A 14 -37.56 11.08 12.04
C PHE A 14 -37.19 9.83 11.23
N SER A 15 -38.02 8.79 11.26
CA SER A 15 -37.83 7.58 10.45
C SER A 15 -37.87 7.88 8.95
N THR A 16 -38.79 8.74 8.50
CA THR A 16 -38.87 9.13 7.08
C THR A 16 -37.67 9.95 6.64
N ALA A 17 -37.12 10.81 7.50
CA ALA A 17 -35.93 11.60 7.20
C ALA A 17 -34.69 10.70 7.00
N ILE A 18 -34.54 9.65 7.82
CA ILE A 18 -33.45 8.68 7.66
C ILE A 18 -33.57 7.94 6.32
N LEU A 19 -34.77 7.49 5.95
CA LEU A 19 -35.02 6.82 4.66
C LEU A 19 -34.67 7.71 3.46
N LEU A 20 -35.05 9.00 3.52
CA LEU A 20 -34.73 9.97 2.48
C LEU A 20 -33.23 10.24 2.39
N PHE A 21 -32.52 10.29 3.52
CA PHE A 21 -31.07 10.44 3.54
C PHE A 21 -30.36 9.22 2.92
N GLN A 22 -30.82 8.01 3.23
CA GLN A 22 -30.29 6.76 2.63
C GLN A 22 -30.52 6.70 1.11
N ILE A 23 -31.60 7.29 0.60
CA ILE A 23 -31.86 7.41 -0.84
C ILE A 23 -30.93 8.48 -1.45
N SER A 24 -30.75 9.62 -0.78
CA SER A 24 -29.92 10.72 -1.29
C SER A 24 -28.43 10.41 -1.37
N CYS A 25 -27.90 9.53 -0.51
CA CYS A 25 -26.48 9.16 -0.51
C CYS A 25 -26.12 8.04 -1.49
N LYS A 26 -27.09 7.47 -2.21
CA LYS A 26 -26.82 6.50 -3.28
C LYS A 26 -26.45 7.26 -4.55
N LYS A 27 -25.21 7.13 -4.98
CA LYS A 27 -24.80 7.54 -6.32
C LYS A 27 -25.45 6.58 -7.32
N SER A 28 -26.34 7.09 -8.17
CA SER A 28 -26.96 6.30 -9.23
C SER A 28 -25.97 6.10 -10.39
N ALA A 29 -25.98 4.90 -10.96
CA ALA A 29 -25.38 4.63 -12.26
C ALA A 29 -26.54 4.62 -13.27
N ASP A 30 -26.90 5.79 -13.81
CA ASP A 30 -27.92 5.85 -14.85
C ASP A 30 -27.31 5.44 -16.19
N ALA A 31 -27.99 4.56 -16.93
CA ALA A 31 -27.56 4.20 -18.27
C ALA A 31 -27.83 5.39 -19.21
N GLU A 32 -26.91 5.68 -20.12
CA GLU A 32 -27.14 6.70 -21.14
C GLU A 32 -28.34 6.27 -22.00
N PRO A 33 -29.39 7.11 -22.15
CA PRO A 33 -30.53 6.76 -22.98
C PRO A 33 -30.04 6.53 -24.41
N GLY A 34 -30.17 5.28 -24.89
CA GLY A 34 -29.71 4.91 -26.21
C GLY A 34 -30.27 5.86 -27.27
N SER A 35 -29.39 6.39 -28.14
CA SER A 35 -29.82 7.12 -29.32
C SER A 35 -30.51 6.13 -30.25
N ASN A 36 -31.84 6.16 -30.27
CA ASN A 36 -32.61 5.36 -31.20
C ASN A 36 -32.44 5.95 -32.62
N THR A 37 -31.38 5.56 -33.33
CA THR A 37 -31.14 5.91 -34.75
C THR A 37 -31.49 4.78 -35.71
N GLY A 38 -32.20 3.74 -35.24
CA GLY A 38 -32.81 2.70 -36.07
C GLY A 38 -34.24 3.08 -36.48
N GLY A 39 -34.51 3.09 -37.78
CA GLY A 39 -35.67 3.74 -38.39
C GLY A 39 -37.05 3.10 -38.20
N ASN A 40 -38.03 3.94 -38.52
CA ASN A 40 -39.43 3.72 -38.87
C ASN A 40 -40.42 3.22 -37.79
N GLY A 41 -41.19 4.17 -37.27
CA GLY A 41 -42.60 3.97 -36.96
C GLY A 41 -42.94 3.58 -35.52
N SER A 42 -43.61 4.52 -34.85
CA SER A 42 -44.55 4.33 -33.73
C SER A 42 -44.10 4.79 -32.34
N ASN A 43 -44.69 5.93 -31.96
CA ASN A 43 -45.16 6.32 -30.64
C ASN A 43 -44.14 6.58 -29.52
N GLY A 44 -43.75 7.86 -29.37
CA GLY A 44 -43.93 8.62 -28.13
C GLY A 44 -43.41 8.05 -26.80
N SER A 45 -42.43 7.16 -26.80
CA SER A 45 -41.78 6.74 -25.56
C SER A 45 -40.79 7.83 -25.15
N ASN A 46 -41.23 8.71 -24.25
CA ASN A 46 -40.32 9.36 -23.31
C ASN A 46 -39.42 8.25 -22.77
N GLY A 47 -38.18 8.17 -23.27
CA GLY A 47 -37.21 7.14 -22.88
C GLY A 47 -37.05 7.20 -21.37
N SER A 48 -37.79 6.34 -20.68
CA SER A 48 -37.80 6.32 -19.23
C SER A 48 -36.38 6.01 -18.80
N ALA A 49 -35.78 6.94 -18.06
CA ALA A 49 -34.43 6.81 -17.56
C ALA A 49 -34.32 5.46 -16.84
N TYR A 50 -33.59 4.53 -17.45
CA TYR A 50 -33.33 3.25 -16.82
C TYR A 50 -32.19 3.44 -15.83
N THR A 51 -32.51 3.43 -14.54
CA THR A 51 -31.50 3.39 -13.49
C THR A 51 -30.94 1.96 -13.42
N LEU A 52 -29.67 1.80 -13.81
CA LEU A 52 -28.98 0.52 -13.77
C LEU A 52 -28.65 0.20 -12.29
N PRO A 53 -29.11 -0.93 -11.73
CA PRO A 53 -28.82 -1.28 -10.34
C PRO A 53 -27.30 -1.48 -10.16
N PRO A 54 -26.75 -1.22 -8.96
CA PRO A 54 -25.35 -1.50 -8.68
C PRO A 54 -25.02 -2.99 -8.88
N ALA A 55 -23.87 -3.28 -9.50
CA ALA A 55 -23.33 -4.63 -9.55
C ALA A 55 -22.91 -5.09 -8.15
N THR A 56 -23.02 -6.39 -7.89
CA THR A 56 -22.40 -7.06 -6.74
C THR A 56 -21.45 -8.15 -7.25
N ALA A 57 -20.75 -8.85 -6.36
CA ALA A 57 -19.92 -9.99 -6.75
C ALA A 57 -20.70 -11.11 -7.45
N THR A 58 -22.03 -11.16 -7.28
CA THR A 58 -22.90 -12.23 -7.79
C THR A 58 -24.09 -11.72 -8.60
N THR A 59 -24.25 -10.41 -8.78
CA THR A 59 -25.41 -9.80 -9.47
C THR A 59 -24.90 -8.79 -10.48
N LEU A 60 -25.34 -8.94 -11.73
CA LEU A 60 -24.99 -8.01 -12.82
C LEU A 60 -25.63 -6.63 -12.57
N GLY A 61 -24.90 -5.58 -12.90
CA GLY A 61 -25.30 -4.19 -12.70
C GLY A 61 -24.22 -3.21 -13.14
N GLY A 62 -24.39 -1.94 -12.79
CA GLY A 62 -23.42 -0.89 -13.02
C GLY A 62 -22.36 -0.81 -11.92
N VAL A 63 -21.12 -0.51 -12.29
CA VAL A 63 -20.03 -0.26 -11.34
C VAL A 63 -19.69 1.22 -11.33
N ILE A 64 -19.61 1.82 -10.14
CA ILE A 64 -19.05 3.16 -9.96
C ILE A 64 -17.54 3.02 -9.78
N VAL A 65 -16.78 3.68 -10.63
CA VAL A 65 -15.32 3.66 -10.57
C VAL A 65 -14.85 4.46 -9.36
N GLY A 66 -14.19 3.77 -8.42
CA GLY A 66 -13.57 4.37 -7.24
C GLY A 66 -12.14 4.88 -7.50
N ASN A 67 -11.52 5.44 -6.47
CA ASN A 67 -10.14 5.92 -6.56
C ASN A 67 -9.17 4.76 -6.88
N GLY A 68 -8.15 5.04 -7.70
CA GLY A 68 -7.15 4.04 -8.09
C GLY A 68 -7.62 3.08 -9.18
N LEU A 69 -8.82 3.28 -9.75
CA LEU A 69 -9.34 2.51 -10.87
C LEU A 69 -9.57 3.42 -12.08
N SER A 70 -9.48 2.87 -13.27
CA SER A 70 -9.81 3.52 -14.54
C SER A 70 -10.68 2.61 -15.39
N VAL A 71 -11.56 3.19 -16.20
CA VAL A 71 -12.38 2.44 -17.17
C VAL A 71 -12.04 2.93 -18.57
N SER A 72 -11.72 2.01 -19.47
CA SER A 72 -11.44 2.33 -20.88
C SER A 72 -12.73 2.76 -21.60
N PRO A 73 -12.64 3.40 -22.78
CA PRO A 73 -13.82 3.66 -23.63
C PRO A 73 -14.58 2.40 -24.05
N THR A 74 -13.95 1.22 -23.95
CA THR A 74 -14.57 -0.09 -24.24
C THR A 74 -15.14 -0.78 -22.99
N GLY A 75 -15.13 -0.11 -21.82
CA GLY A 75 -15.69 -0.65 -20.58
C GLY A 75 -14.77 -1.59 -19.79
N VAL A 76 -13.47 -1.64 -20.11
CA VAL A 76 -12.51 -2.44 -19.34
C VAL A 76 -12.10 -1.70 -18.08
N LEU A 77 -12.37 -2.30 -16.91
CA LEU A 77 -11.91 -1.81 -15.61
C LEU A 77 -10.47 -2.25 -15.35
N SER A 78 -9.60 -1.28 -15.07
CA SER A 78 -8.18 -1.48 -14.77
C SER A 78 -7.80 -0.77 -13.48
N VAL A 79 -6.72 -1.21 -12.85
CA VAL A 79 -6.04 -0.43 -11.81
C VAL A 79 -5.27 0.72 -12.45
N ASN A 80 -5.43 1.92 -11.93
CA ASN A 80 -4.55 3.03 -12.25
C ASN A 80 -3.23 2.76 -11.51
N GLY A 81 -2.19 2.34 -12.24
CA GLY A 81 -0.97 1.69 -11.74
C GLY A 81 -0.10 2.45 -10.73
N ALA A 82 -0.58 3.55 -10.16
CA ALA A 82 0.11 4.29 -9.11
C ALA A 82 -0.24 3.84 -7.67
N GLY A 83 -1.30 3.03 -7.45
CA GLY A 83 -1.85 2.81 -6.11
C GLY A 83 -2.12 1.37 -5.65
N GLY A 84 -1.82 0.34 -6.46
CA GLY A 84 -2.23 -1.03 -6.10
C GLY A 84 -1.40 -2.18 -6.66
N ALA A 85 -0.51 -1.95 -7.62
CA ALA A 85 0.52 -2.93 -7.95
C ALA A 85 1.76 -2.58 -7.11
N ALA A 86 2.28 -3.52 -6.33
CA ALA A 86 3.61 -3.37 -5.77
C ALA A 86 4.57 -3.10 -6.94
N THR A 87 5.09 -1.87 -7.03
CA THR A 87 6.06 -1.54 -8.08
C THR A 87 7.30 -2.36 -7.82
N GLN A 88 7.51 -3.37 -8.64
CA GLN A 88 8.69 -4.20 -8.52
C GLN A 88 9.91 -3.34 -8.86
N LEU A 89 10.83 -3.20 -7.91
CA LEU A 89 12.00 -2.33 -8.05
C LEU A 89 13.03 -2.83 -9.06
N ASN A 90 12.86 -4.05 -9.58
CA ASN A 90 13.86 -4.76 -10.38
C ASN A 90 15.23 -4.89 -9.68
N LYS A 91 15.24 -5.02 -8.35
CA LYS A 91 16.47 -5.02 -7.54
C LYS A 91 16.49 -6.12 -6.49
N LEU A 92 17.69 -6.65 -6.25
CA LEU A 92 18.08 -7.45 -5.10
C LEU A 92 18.98 -6.62 -4.18
N ALA A 93 18.85 -6.85 -2.88
CA ALA A 93 19.84 -6.45 -1.89
C ALA A 93 20.35 -7.71 -1.20
N PHE A 94 21.67 -7.82 -1.03
CA PHE A 94 22.30 -8.99 -0.43
C PHE A 94 23.55 -8.62 0.34
N ILE A 95 23.92 -9.49 1.28
CA ILE A 95 25.20 -9.44 1.98
C ILE A 95 26.22 -10.25 1.19
N LYS A 96 27.39 -9.66 0.94
CA LYS A 96 28.55 -10.33 0.36
C LYS A 96 29.67 -10.33 1.39
N TYR A 97 30.20 -11.50 1.70
CA TYR A 97 31.39 -11.62 2.53
C TYR A 97 32.66 -11.58 1.66
N THR A 98 33.65 -10.81 2.08
CA THR A 98 35.01 -10.84 1.55
C THR A 98 36.01 -11.04 2.69
N PRO A 99 37.11 -11.77 2.48
CA PRO A 99 38.16 -11.91 3.49
C PRO A 99 38.81 -10.57 3.88
N GLU A 100 38.85 -9.59 2.98
CA GLU A 100 39.56 -8.33 3.16
C GLU A 100 38.74 -7.26 3.91
N THR A 101 37.43 -7.23 3.67
CA THR A 101 36.54 -6.16 4.17
C THR A 101 35.37 -6.67 5.01
N GLY A 102 35.23 -7.99 5.16
CA GLY A 102 34.16 -8.62 5.94
C GLY A 102 32.82 -8.61 5.19
N GLU A 103 31.72 -8.45 5.92
CA GLU A 103 30.39 -8.35 5.32
C GLU A 103 30.16 -6.98 4.67
N GLU A 104 29.68 -7.00 3.44
CA GLU A 104 29.37 -5.84 2.63
C GLU A 104 27.94 -5.88 2.12
N ILE A 105 27.30 -4.72 2.01
CA ILE A 105 25.98 -4.60 1.41
C ILE A 105 26.09 -4.32 -0.08
N TRP A 106 25.39 -5.11 -0.89
CA TRP A 106 25.37 -4.99 -2.33
C TRP A 106 23.95 -4.94 -2.87
N LEU A 107 23.78 -4.16 -3.95
CA LEU A 107 22.58 -4.08 -4.76
C LEU A 107 22.88 -4.59 -6.17
N VAL A 108 21.92 -5.27 -6.79
CA VAL A 108 22.02 -5.72 -8.19
C VAL A 108 20.62 -5.76 -8.81
N ASN A 109 20.53 -5.60 -10.12
CA ASN A 109 19.28 -5.82 -10.85
C ASN A 109 18.95 -7.33 -10.92
N TYR A 110 17.70 -7.71 -11.20
CA TYR A 110 17.34 -9.15 -11.30
C TYR A 110 18.04 -9.87 -12.46
N ASP A 111 18.41 -9.15 -13.51
CA ASP A 111 19.18 -9.67 -14.63
C ASP A 111 20.68 -9.81 -14.32
N GLY A 112 21.11 -9.49 -13.10
CA GLY A 112 22.50 -9.52 -12.65
C GLY A 112 23.32 -8.27 -13.02
N THR A 113 22.74 -7.31 -13.75
CA THR A 113 23.43 -6.07 -14.13
C THR A 113 23.38 -5.02 -13.01
N GLY A 114 24.14 -3.93 -13.16
CA GLY A 114 24.06 -2.79 -12.24
C GLY A 114 24.53 -3.08 -10.82
N GLN A 115 25.42 -4.07 -10.65
CA GLN A 115 25.97 -4.42 -9.35
C GLN A 115 26.67 -3.21 -8.70
N LYS A 116 26.26 -2.88 -7.47
CA LYS A 116 26.75 -1.71 -6.74
C LYS A 116 26.89 -2.02 -5.25
N LYS A 117 28.05 -1.71 -4.69
CA LYS A 117 28.27 -1.71 -3.23
C LYS A 117 27.61 -0.48 -2.59
N VAL A 118 26.95 -0.66 -1.46
CA VAL A 118 26.47 0.45 -0.60
C VAL A 118 27.60 0.79 0.36
N ASN A 119 28.26 1.91 0.12
CA ASN A 119 29.45 2.30 0.88
C ASN A 119 29.04 2.99 2.18
N ILE A 120 29.16 2.27 3.29
CA ILE A 120 28.90 2.80 4.64
C ILE A 120 30.19 2.81 5.47
N THR A 121 30.27 3.72 6.43
CA THR A 121 31.35 3.76 7.42
C THR A 121 30.77 3.46 8.80
N LEU A 122 31.26 2.41 9.44
CA LEU A 122 30.87 2.01 10.79
C LEU A 122 31.98 2.32 11.80
N GLY A 123 31.65 2.31 13.09
CA GLY A 123 32.65 2.39 14.15
C GLY A 123 33.57 1.17 14.17
N ALA A 124 34.75 1.29 14.77
CA ALA A 124 35.76 0.21 14.81
C ALA A 124 35.25 -1.08 15.47
N ASP A 125 34.35 -0.97 16.45
CA ASP A 125 33.74 -2.10 17.15
C ASP A 125 32.43 -2.58 16.49
N GLN A 126 32.14 -2.14 15.27
CA GLN A 126 30.86 -2.39 14.60
C GLN A 126 31.01 -3.15 13.28
N SER A 127 30.09 -4.07 13.02
CA SER A 127 30.03 -4.84 11.77
C SER A 127 28.59 -5.09 11.34
N ILE A 128 28.37 -5.27 10.05
CA ILE A 128 27.09 -5.76 9.53
C ILE A 128 26.94 -7.24 9.91
N ILE A 129 25.70 -7.69 10.13
CA ILE A 129 25.36 -9.11 10.29
C ILE A 129 24.05 -9.46 9.55
N ASN A 130 24.00 -10.69 9.01
CA ASN A 130 22.83 -11.49 8.62
C ASN A 130 21.86 -10.94 7.55
N ASP A 131 21.37 -9.72 7.70
CA ASP A 131 20.17 -9.25 7.01
C ASP A 131 20.33 -7.86 6.36
N VAL A 132 19.73 -7.74 5.17
CA VAL A 132 19.53 -6.47 4.47
C VAL A 132 18.18 -6.43 3.78
N ARG A 133 17.52 -5.26 3.80
CA ARG A 133 16.25 -5.01 3.10
C ARG A 133 16.25 -3.63 2.44
N LEU A 134 15.59 -3.52 1.29
CA LEU A 134 15.29 -2.25 0.64
C LEU A 134 13.96 -1.70 1.14
N SER A 135 13.82 -0.37 1.18
CA SER A 135 12.51 0.27 1.28
C SER A 135 11.66 -0.04 0.03
N PRO A 136 10.32 0.03 0.11
CA PRO A 136 9.43 -0.23 -1.03
C PRO A 136 9.69 0.64 -2.25
N ASP A 137 10.15 1.88 -2.03
CA ASP A 137 10.52 2.83 -3.08
C ASP A 137 11.97 2.66 -3.59
N GLY A 138 12.73 1.72 -2.99
CA GLY A 138 14.10 1.41 -3.36
C GLY A 138 15.11 2.52 -3.10
N LYS A 139 14.79 3.49 -2.23
CA LYS A 139 15.67 4.62 -1.90
C LYS A 139 16.50 4.42 -0.64
N LYS A 140 16.07 3.52 0.26
CA LYS A 140 16.75 3.24 1.52
C LYS A 140 17.10 1.77 1.66
N VAL A 141 18.14 1.52 2.44
CA VAL A 141 18.56 0.19 2.86
C VAL A 141 18.51 0.13 4.37
N PHE A 142 17.98 -0.97 4.91
CA PHE A 142 17.95 -1.28 6.33
C PHE A 142 18.69 -2.58 6.58
N PHE A 143 19.49 -2.63 7.64
CA PHE A 143 20.38 -3.74 7.95
C PHE A 143 20.68 -3.77 9.45
N VAL A 144 21.19 -4.92 9.92
CA VAL A 144 21.57 -5.12 11.32
C VAL A 144 23.05 -4.81 11.49
N VAL A 145 23.37 -4.08 12.55
CA VAL A 145 24.75 -3.81 12.97
C VAL A 145 24.99 -4.46 14.32
N GLU A 146 25.98 -5.34 14.38
CA GLU A 146 26.58 -5.82 15.61
C GLU A 146 27.57 -4.78 16.15
N THR A 147 27.48 -4.48 17.43
CA THR A 147 28.50 -3.73 18.19
C THR A 147 29.10 -4.63 19.25
N LEU A 148 30.43 -4.76 19.23
CA LEU A 148 31.22 -5.46 20.24
C LEU A 148 31.48 -4.54 21.43
N TYR A 149 31.49 -5.10 22.65
CA TYR A 149 31.88 -4.37 23.85
C TYR A 149 33.25 -4.85 24.35
N PRO A 150 34.35 -4.12 24.07
CA PRO A 150 35.69 -4.56 24.44
C PRO A 150 35.87 -4.76 25.95
N ALA A 151 35.19 -3.93 26.76
CA ALA A 151 35.23 -4.01 28.21
C ALA A 151 34.47 -5.23 28.79
N THR A 152 33.69 -5.96 27.99
CA THR A 152 32.97 -7.17 28.41
C THR A 152 33.00 -8.20 27.28
N PRO A 153 34.11 -8.95 27.13
CA PRO A 153 34.29 -9.90 26.03
C PRO A 153 33.11 -10.88 25.90
N GLY A 154 32.66 -11.10 24.66
CA GLY A 154 31.50 -11.94 24.35
C GLY A 154 30.14 -11.22 24.40
N ARG A 155 30.09 -10.01 24.96
CA ARG A 155 28.89 -9.17 24.89
C ARG A 155 28.80 -8.51 23.51
N ARG A 156 27.67 -8.71 22.86
CA ARG A 156 27.28 -8.11 21.59
C ARG A 156 25.97 -7.36 21.75
N LYS A 157 25.77 -6.36 20.91
CA LYS A 157 24.47 -5.71 20.74
C LYS A 157 24.15 -5.59 19.28
N HIS A 158 22.92 -5.91 18.92
CA HIS A 158 22.42 -5.81 17.56
C HIS A 158 21.45 -4.64 17.50
N ASP A 159 21.73 -3.66 16.65
CA ASP A 159 20.89 -2.48 16.42
C ASP A 159 20.45 -2.47 14.95
N ILE A 160 19.31 -1.85 14.63
CA ILE A 160 18.92 -1.63 13.22
C ILE A 160 19.47 -0.30 12.77
N TYR A 161 20.19 -0.32 11.66
CA TYR A 161 20.66 0.87 10.96
C TYR A 161 19.93 1.02 9.63
N GLY A 162 19.90 2.25 9.13
CA GLY A 162 19.39 2.56 7.81
C GLY A 162 20.17 3.70 7.18
N CYS A 163 20.30 3.65 5.86
CA CYS A 163 20.95 4.67 5.05
C CYS A 163 20.22 4.80 3.71
N ASP A 164 20.59 5.80 2.91
CA ASP A 164 20.18 5.85 1.51
C ASP A 164 20.93 4.78 0.69
N VAL A 165 20.40 4.40 -0.48
CA VAL A 165 21.00 3.35 -1.35
C VAL A 165 22.36 3.71 -1.95
N ASP A 166 22.86 4.93 -1.71
CA ASP A 166 24.24 5.32 -1.99
C ASP A 166 25.17 5.19 -0.77
N GLY A 167 24.63 4.88 0.41
CA GLY A 167 25.35 4.75 1.67
C GLY A 167 25.35 6.03 2.52
N SER A 168 24.84 7.14 1.98
CA SER A 168 24.72 8.39 2.72
C SER A 168 23.58 8.36 3.75
N ASN A 169 23.53 9.36 4.63
CA ASN A 169 22.48 9.49 5.65
C ASN A 169 22.34 8.26 6.56
N LEU A 170 23.46 7.59 6.84
CA LEU A 170 23.54 6.48 7.78
C LEU A 170 23.09 6.94 9.17
N LYS A 171 22.13 6.19 9.75
CA LYS A 171 21.66 6.41 11.10
C LYS A 171 21.23 5.11 11.75
N LYS A 172 21.30 5.08 13.07
CA LYS A 172 20.60 4.08 13.87
C LYS A 172 19.09 4.35 13.81
N VAL A 173 18.32 3.37 13.35
CA VAL A 173 16.86 3.44 13.23
C VAL A 173 16.19 2.87 14.48
N TYR A 174 16.77 1.81 15.05
CA TYR A 174 16.28 1.21 16.28
C TYR A 174 17.46 0.84 17.19
N ASP A 175 17.40 1.31 18.43
CA ASP A 175 18.36 1.04 19.48
C ASP A 175 17.79 -0.06 20.38
N LEU A 176 18.37 -1.26 20.34
CA LEU A 176 17.89 -2.36 21.17
C LEU A 176 18.27 -2.12 22.64
N PRO A 177 17.38 -2.43 23.60
CA PRO A 177 17.75 -2.43 25.00
C PRO A 177 18.97 -3.31 25.26
N ALA A 178 19.90 -2.80 26.06
CA ALA A 178 21.10 -3.55 26.42
C ALA A 178 20.71 -4.75 27.31
N GLY A 179 20.90 -5.97 26.82
CA GLY A 179 20.64 -7.21 27.55
C GLY A 179 21.33 -8.41 26.89
N ASN A 180 21.50 -9.50 27.64
CA ASN A 180 22.03 -10.74 27.08
C ASN A 180 20.93 -11.42 26.25
N GLY A 181 21.10 -11.48 24.93
CA GLY A 181 20.37 -12.45 24.10
C GLY A 181 19.28 -11.98 23.12
N PRO A 182 18.99 -10.70 22.85
CA PRO A 182 18.10 -10.40 21.73
C PRO A 182 18.89 -10.47 20.42
N SER A 183 18.71 -11.55 19.66
CA SER A 183 18.99 -11.56 18.23
C SER A 183 17.87 -10.80 17.51
N ILE A 184 18.24 -9.97 16.53
CA ILE A 184 17.26 -9.30 15.69
C ILE A 184 17.34 -9.85 14.27
N ASP A 185 16.18 -10.28 13.76
CA ASP A 185 16.01 -10.63 12.38
C ASP A 185 15.26 -9.50 11.68
N LEU A 186 15.75 -9.08 10.52
CA LEU A 186 15.12 -8.00 9.79
C LEU A 186 13.98 -8.57 8.94
N GLY A 187 12.74 -8.34 9.38
CA GLY A 187 11.53 -8.73 8.64
C GLY A 187 11.36 -7.98 7.32
N GLY A 188 10.19 -8.13 6.69
CA GLY A 188 9.85 -7.31 5.52
C GLY A 188 9.78 -5.83 5.87
N ALA A 189 10.34 -4.97 5.02
CA ALA A 189 10.09 -3.53 5.04
C ALA A 189 8.96 -3.26 4.02
N TYR A 190 7.78 -2.92 4.51
CA TYR A 190 6.58 -2.65 3.69
C TYR A 190 6.38 -1.17 3.40
#